data_AF-A0A2D4KTV9-F1
#
_entry.id   AF-A0A2D4KTV9-F1
#
_cell.length_a   1.000
_cell.length_b   1.000
_cell.length_c   1.000
_cell.angle_alpha   90.00
_cell.angle_beta   90.00
_cell.angle_gamma   90.00
#
_symmetry.space_group_name_H-M   'P 1'
#
loop_
_entity.id
_entity.type
_entity.pdbx_description
1 polymer ?
#
loop_
_entity_poly.entity_id
_entity_poly.type
_entity_poly.pdbx_seq_one_letter_code
_entity_poly.pdbx_strand_id
1 'polypeptide(L)'
;DLGQDVIDFTGHALALYRTDDYLDQPCQETINRIKLYSESLARYGKSPYLYPLYGLGELPQGFARLSAIYGGTYMLNKPIEEIVVENGKVVGVKSEGEIARCKQLICDPSYIPDRVKKVGEVIRV
;
A
#
# COMPACT_ATOMS: atom_id res chain seq x y z
N ASP A 1 29.79 -22.17 -5.03
CA ASP A 1 28.56 -21.87 -4.29
C ASP A 1 28.70 -20.61 -3.48
N LEU A 2 27.61 -19.85 -3.38
CA LEU A 2 27.49 -18.81 -2.36
C LEU A 2 27.25 -19.50 -1.01
N GLY A 3 27.93 -19.06 0.04
CA GLY A 3 27.69 -19.59 1.39
C GLY A 3 26.33 -19.13 1.93
N GLN A 4 25.81 -19.83 2.95
CA GLN A 4 24.50 -19.54 3.55
C GLN A 4 24.39 -18.07 4.00
N ASP A 5 25.42 -17.53 4.66
CA ASP A 5 25.43 -16.13 5.11
C ASP A 5 25.27 -15.13 3.95
N VAL A 6 25.81 -15.46 2.78
CA VAL A 6 25.72 -14.61 1.59
C VAL A 6 24.32 -14.71 0.98
N ILE A 7 23.72 -15.89 1.01
CA ILE A 7 22.33 -16.11 0.57
C ILE A 7 21.39 -15.31 1.45
N ASP A 8 21.51 -15.41 2.78
CA ASP A 8 20.66 -14.71 3.75
C ASP A 8 20.78 -13.18 3.58
N PHE A 9 22.00 -12.66 3.47
CA PHE A 9 22.23 -11.23 3.24
C PHE A 9 21.62 -10.77 1.90
N THR A 10 21.80 -11.55 0.84
CA THR A 10 21.29 -11.20 -0.50
C THR A 10 19.75 -11.25 -0.53
N GLY A 11 19.13 -12.27 0.08
CA GLY A 11 17.69 -12.44 0.13
C GLY A 11 17.00 -11.37 0.97
N HIS A 12 17.48 -11.16 2.20
CA HIS A 12 16.78 -10.31 3.16
C HIS A 12 17.21 -8.85 3.12
N ALA A 13 18.49 -8.55 2.89
CA ALA A 13 18.98 -7.16 2.93
C ALA A 13 18.96 -6.46 1.56
N LEU A 14 19.18 -7.20 0.45
CA LEU A 14 19.16 -6.65 -0.90
C LEU A 14 17.81 -6.86 -1.59
N ALA A 15 17.30 -8.10 -1.62
CA ALA A 15 16.02 -8.42 -2.24
C ALA A 15 14.80 -8.16 -1.34
N LEU A 16 15.03 -7.81 -0.05
CA LEU A 16 14.00 -7.43 0.91
C LEU A 16 12.90 -8.49 1.11
N TYR A 17 13.25 -9.77 0.99
CA TYR A 17 12.35 -10.85 1.35
C TYR A 17 12.21 -10.97 2.87
N ARG A 18 11.01 -11.33 3.33
CA ARG A 18 10.71 -11.57 4.75
C ARG A 18 10.96 -13.03 5.17
N THR A 19 10.97 -13.94 4.20
CA THR A 19 11.04 -15.41 4.36
C THR A 19 11.86 -15.99 3.21
N ASP A 20 12.34 -17.21 3.37
CA ASP A 20 13.20 -17.92 2.39
C ASP A 20 12.44 -18.60 1.26
N ASP A 21 11.12 -18.40 1.18
CA ASP A 21 10.27 -19.01 0.15
C ASP A 21 10.76 -18.69 -1.28
N TYR A 22 11.53 -17.61 -1.45
CA TYR A 22 12.10 -17.21 -2.74
C TYR A 22 13.16 -18.19 -3.29
N LEU A 23 13.73 -19.06 -2.45
CA LEU A 23 14.73 -20.05 -2.88
C LEU A 23 14.13 -21.11 -3.80
N ASP A 24 12.85 -21.44 -3.61
CA ASP A 24 12.11 -22.43 -4.39
C ASP A 24 11.29 -21.79 -5.53
N GLN A 25 11.43 -20.48 -5.75
CA GLN A 25 10.69 -19.73 -6.77
C GLN A 25 11.59 -19.35 -7.97
N PRO A 26 11.01 -19.03 -9.14
CA PRO A 26 11.77 -18.53 -10.27
C PRO A 26 12.60 -17.28 -9.92
N CYS A 27 13.88 -17.30 -10.26
CA CYS A 27 14.85 -16.27 -9.86
C CYS A 27 14.59 -14.88 -10.47
N GLN A 28 13.72 -14.76 -11.47
CA GLN A 28 13.45 -13.52 -12.19
C GLN A 28 13.03 -12.38 -11.27
N GLU A 29 12.15 -12.66 -10.30
CA GLU A 29 11.68 -11.66 -9.33
C GLU A 29 12.83 -11.23 -8.41
N THR A 30 13.60 -12.18 -7.90
CA THR A 30 14.77 -11.91 -7.04
C THR A 30 15.82 -11.07 -7.76
N ILE A 31 16.13 -11.38 -9.02
CA ILE A 31 17.07 -10.59 -9.85
C ILE A 31 16.54 -9.16 -10.03
N ASN A 32 15.25 -9.00 -10.32
CA ASN A 32 14.64 -7.67 -10.50
C ASN A 32 14.70 -6.83 -9.22
N ARG A 33 14.45 -7.45 -8.05
CA ARG A 33 14.52 -6.76 -6.75
C ARG A 33 15.95 -6.33 -6.40
N ILE A 34 16.94 -7.21 -6.61
CA ILE A 34 18.35 -6.87 -6.39
C ILE A 34 18.77 -5.72 -7.32
N LYS A 35 18.37 -5.78 -8.59
CA LYS A 35 18.61 -4.70 -9.56
C LYS A 35 17.98 -3.39 -9.10
N LEU A 36 16.72 -3.41 -8.65
CA LEU A 36 16.02 -2.24 -8.13
C LEU A 36 16.77 -1.63 -6.93
N TYR A 37 17.27 -2.46 -6.00
CA TYR A 37 18.06 -2.01 -4.85
C TYR A 37 19.33 -1.30 -5.32
N SER A 38 20.11 -1.92 -6.22
CA SER A 38 21.35 -1.35 -6.74
C SER A 38 21.12 -0.04 -7.51
N GLU A 39 20.09 0.02 -8.36
CA GLU A 39 19.73 1.24 -9.10
C GLU A 39 19.28 2.38 -8.17
N SER A 40 18.54 2.04 -7.10
CA SER A 40 18.09 3.01 -6.09
C SER A 40 19.28 3.56 -5.29
N LEU A 41 20.20 2.67 -4.89
CA LEU A 41 21.43 3.04 -4.18
C LEU A 41 22.32 3.94 -5.05
N ALA A 42 22.47 3.62 -6.33
CA ALA A 42 23.32 4.39 -7.26
C ALA A 42 22.82 5.82 -7.48
N ARG A 43 21.53 6.11 -7.27
CA ARG A 43 20.95 7.44 -7.51
C ARG A 43 21.40 8.50 -6.51
N TYR A 44 21.48 8.16 -5.22
CA TYR A 44 21.80 9.12 -4.15
C TYR A 44 22.97 8.68 -3.25
N GLY A 45 23.53 7.49 -3.49
CA GLY A 45 24.84 7.03 -2.98
C GLY A 45 24.93 6.62 -1.51
N LYS A 46 23.96 6.99 -0.66
CA LYS A 46 24.00 6.64 0.78
C LYS A 46 23.18 5.41 1.14
N SER A 47 21.96 5.34 0.62
CA SER A 47 21.02 4.23 0.87
C SER A 47 20.01 4.17 -0.28
N PRO A 48 19.33 3.04 -0.50
CA PRO A 48 18.26 2.93 -1.51
C PRO A 48 16.95 3.58 -1.05
N TYR A 49 16.87 4.11 0.18
CA TYR A 49 15.65 4.62 0.78
C TYR A 49 15.61 6.15 0.81
N LEU A 50 14.40 6.68 0.69
CA LEU A 50 14.09 8.09 0.90
C LEU A 50 13.00 8.20 1.97
N TYR A 51 13.07 9.26 2.75
CA TYR A 51 12.03 9.60 3.72
C TYR A 51 11.61 11.06 3.51
N PRO A 52 10.30 11.34 3.36
CA PRO A 52 9.83 12.70 3.17
C PRO A 52 10.09 13.55 4.41
N LEU A 53 10.52 14.78 4.20
CA LEU A 53 10.52 15.79 5.26
C LEU A 53 9.08 15.96 5.77
N TYR A 54 8.92 16.16 7.08
CA TYR A 54 7.63 16.21 7.77
C TYR A 54 6.86 14.86 7.87
N GLY A 55 7.46 13.77 7.37
CA GLY A 55 6.98 12.41 7.59
C GLY A 55 6.00 11.89 6.54
N LEU A 56 5.59 10.63 6.71
CA LEU A 56 4.78 9.91 5.70
C LEU A 56 3.38 10.52 5.46
N GLY A 57 2.90 11.39 6.36
CA GLY A 57 1.63 12.09 6.22
C GLY A 57 1.59 13.06 5.03
N GLU A 58 2.74 13.51 4.52
CA GLU A 58 2.81 14.40 3.36
C GLU A 58 2.41 13.69 2.05
N LEU A 59 2.61 12.38 1.95
CA LEU A 59 2.25 11.60 0.77
C LEU A 59 0.73 11.62 0.50
N PRO A 60 -0.15 11.21 1.44
CA PRO A 60 -1.59 11.27 1.22
C PRO A 60 -2.09 12.71 1.04
N GLN A 61 -1.51 13.70 1.72
CA GLN A 61 -1.86 15.11 1.54
C GLN A 61 -1.52 15.60 0.13
N GLY A 62 -0.34 15.25 -0.40
CA GLY A 62 0.08 15.58 -1.76
C GLY A 62 -0.85 15.01 -2.83
N PHE A 63 -1.24 13.73 -2.70
CA PHE A 63 -2.21 13.10 -3.60
C PHE A 63 -3.62 13.70 -3.46
N ALA A 64 -4.06 14.05 -2.24
CA ALA A 64 -5.33 14.72 -2.03
C ALA A 64 -5.38 16.09 -2.73
N ARG A 65 -4.29 16.87 -2.61
CA ARG A 65 -4.14 18.14 -3.32
C ARG A 65 -4.17 17.95 -4.83
N LEU A 66 -3.45 16.95 -5.35
CA LEU A 66 -3.42 16.65 -6.79
C LEU A 66 -4.84 16.36 -7.31
N SER A 67 -5.59 15.50 -6.63
CA SER A 67 -6.98 15.18 -6.99
C SER A 67 -7.90 16.40 -6.93
N ALA A 68 -7.74 17.28 -5.95
CA ALA A 68 -8.53 18.52 -5.86
C ALA A 68 -8.30 19.46 -7.06
N ILE A 69 -7.08 19.52 -7.59
CA ILE A 69 -6.76 20.29 -8.81
C ILE A 69 -7.54 19.74 -10.02
N TYR A 70 -7.74 18.43 -10.08
CA TYR A 70 -8.52 17.78 -11.14
C TYR A 70 -10.03 17.72 -10.86
N GLY A 71 -10.52 18.46 -9.85
CA GLY A 71 -11.94 18.55 -9.52
C GLY A 71 -12.45 17.53 -8.50
N GLY A 72 -11.56 16.78 -7.85
CA GLY A 72 -11.92 15.92 -6.73
C GLY A 72 -12.38 16.73 -5.51
N THR A 73 -13.51 16.36 -4.90
CA THR A 73 -13.98 16.97 -3.66
C THR A 73 -13.67 16.06 -2.48
N TYR A 74 -13.05 16.61 -1.44
CA TYR A 74 -12.67 15.89 -0.23
C TYR A 74 -13.56 16.31 0.94
N MET A 75 -14.02 15.32 1.69
CA MET A 75 -14.81 15.50 2.91
C MET A 75 -14.10 14.79 4.05
N LEU A 76 -13.63 15.55 5.04
CA LEU A 76 -13.06 15.03 6.27
C LEU A 76 -14.11 15.05 7.38
N ASN A 77 -13.94 14.21 8.40
CA ASN A 77 -14.88 14.09 9.51
C ASN A 77 -16.32 13.79 9.06
N LYS A 78 -16.47 13.02 7.97
CA LYS A 78 -17.78 12.65 7.43
C LYS A 78 -17.99 11.13 7.59
N PRO A 79 -18.76 10.70 8.60
CA PRO A 79 -18.94 9.29 8.90
C PRO A 79 -19.78 8.60 7.82
N ILE A 80 -19.39 7.39 7.44
CA ILE A 80 -20.17 6.55 6.52
C ILE A 80 -21.09 5.66 7.34
N GLU A 81 -22.40 5.80 7.14
CA GLU A 81 -23.43 5.02 7.84
C GLU A 81 -23.62 3.65 7.17
N GLU A 82 -23.68 3.64 5.85
CA GLU A 82 -24.02 2.43 5.08
C GLU A 82 -23.41 2.50 3.68
N ILE A 83 -22.96 1.36 3.17
CA ILE A 83 -22.60 1.19 1.76
C ILE A 83 -23.79 0.54 1.06
N VAL A 84 -24.41 1.27 0.14
CA VAL A 84 -25.62 0.82 -0.56
C VAL A 84 -25.21 -0.16 -1.66
N VAL A 85 -25.69 -1.40 -1.54
CA VAL A 85 -25.43 -2.49 -2.49
C VAL A 85 -26.77 -3.02 -3.00
N GLU A 86 -26.97 -2.94 -4.31
CA GLU A 86 -28.17 -3.46 -4.98
C GLU A 86 -27.76 -4.56 -5.97
N ASN A 87 -28.46 -5.69 -5.96
CA ASN A 87 -28.17 -6.83 -6.84
C ASN A 87 -26.69 -7.30 -6.78
N GLY A 88 -26.08 -7.20 -5.59
CA GLY A 88 -24.68 -7.56 -5.38
C GLY A 88 -23.65 -6.53 -5.88
N LYS A 89 -24.09 -5.38 -6.42
CA LYS A 89 -23.21 -4.30 -6.91
C LYS A 89 -23.35 -3.05 -6.06
N VAL A 90 -22.22 -2.38 -5.79
CA VAL A 90 -22.23 -1.08 -5.10
C VAL A 90 -22.91 -0.03 -5.98
N VAL A 91 -23.84 0.73 -5.39
CA VAL A 91 -24.57 1.82 -6.05
C VAL A 91 -24.33 3.17 -5.38
N GLY A 92 -23.80 3.19 -4.15
CA GLY A 92 -23.45 4.43 -3.46
C GLY A 92 -23.04 4.22 -2.01
N VAL A 93 -22.82 5.34 -1.32
CA VAL A 93 -22.58 5.40 0.13
C VAL A 93 -23.57 6.38 0.76
N LYS A 94 -24.06 6.02 1.95
CA LYS A 94 -24.94 6.86 2.76
C LYS A 94 -24.14 7.50 3.90
N SER A 95 -24.29 8.81 4.06
CA SER A 95 -23.62 9.58 5.10
C SER A 95 -24.49 10.76 5.50
N GLU A 96 -24.76 10.92 6.79
CA GLU A 96 -25.54 12.02 7.37
C GLU A 96 -26.93 12.16 6.72
N GLY A 97 -27.57 11.02 6.41
CA GLY A 97 -28.87 10.98 5.73
C GLY A 97 -28.85 11.20 4.22
N GLU A 98 -27.72 11.58 3.61
CA GLU A 98 -27.57 11.76 2.17
C GLU A 98 -26.95 10.53 1.49
N ILE A 99 -27.33 10.25 0.24
CA ILE A 99 -26.78 9.14 -0.54
C ILE A 99 -25.96 9.69 -1.72
N ALA A 100 -24.65 9.44 -1.69
CA ALA A 100 -23.76 9.70 -2.80
C ALA A 100 -23.67 8.46 -3.71
N ARG A 101 -24.17 8.56 -4.94
CA ARG A 101 -24.16 7.45 -5.90
C ARG A 101 -22.81 7.30 -6.59
N CYS A 102 -22.33 6.07 -6.75
CA CYS A 102 -21.09 5.77 -7.43
C CYS A 102 -21.18 4.47 -8.24
N LYS A 103 -20.31 4.35 -9.26
CA LYS A 103 -20.19 3.12 -10.07
C LYS A 103 -19.21 2.12 -9.46
N GLN A 104 -18.24 2.63 -8.71
CA GLN A 104 -17.17 1.90 -8.06
C GLN A 104 -16.87 2.59 -6.73
N LEU A 105 -16.50 1.80 -5.73
CA LEU A 105 -16.10 2.27 -4.41
C LEU A 105 -14.72 1.71 -4.09
N ILE A 106 -13.81 2.57 -3.62
CA ILE A 106 -12.49 2.19 -3.13
C ILE A 106 -12.45 2.63 -1.67
N CYS A 107 -12.17 1.70 -0.76
CA CYS A 107 -12.08 1.96 0.68
C CYS A 107 -11.07 1.00 1.31
N ASP A 108 -10.58 1.35 2.50
CA ASP A 108 -9.74 0.45 3.30
C ASP A 108 -10.60 -0.58 4.07
N PRO A 109 -9.98 -1.66 4.61
CA PRO A 109 -10.68 -2.73 5.32
C PRO A 109 -11.58 -2.28 6.49
N SER A 110 -11.32 -1.13 7.13
CA SER A 110 -12.11 -0.68 8.28
C SER A 110 -13.56 -0.34 7.93
N TYR A 111 -13.84 0.04 6.67
CA TYR A 111 -15.18 0.35 6.20
C TYR A 111 -16.00 -0.89 5.83
N ILE A 112 -15.37 -2.04 5.63
CA ILE A 112 -16.05 -3.28 5.21
C ILE A 112 -15.48 -4.52 5.93
N PRO A 113 -15.68 -4.63 7.27
CA PRO A 113 -15.10 -5.71 8.06
C PRO A 113 -15.57 -7.10 7.59
N ASP A 114 -16.78 -7.22 7.06
CA ASP A 114 -17.37 -8.51 6.65
C ASP A 114 -16.83 -9.03 5.30
N ARG A 115 -16.09 -8.22 4.55
CA ARG A 115 -15.53 -8.59 3.23
C ARG A 115 -14.01 -8.73 3.25
N VAL A 116 -13.41 -8.80 4.43
CA VAL A 116 -11.97 -8.94 4.60
C VAL A 116 -11.63 -10.16 5.46
N LYS A 117 -10.48 -10.77 5.17
CA LYS A 117 -9.89 -11.82 6.01
C LYS A 117 -8.74 -11.22 6.80
N LYS A 118 -8.76 -11.32 8.12
CA LYS A 118 -7.62 -10.93 8.97
C LYS A 118 -6.46 -11.88 8.68
N VAL A 119 -5.35 -11.34 8.16
CA VAL A 119 -4.12 -12.09 7.82
C VAL A 119 -2.92 -11.75 8.70
N GLY A 120 -3.06 -10.74 9.57
CA GLY A 120 -2.02 -10.30 10.49
C GLY A 120 -2.46 -9.05 11.26
N GLU A 121 -1.70 -8.70 12.28
CA GLU A 121 -1.89 -7.50 13.09
C GLU A 121 -0.52 -6.92 13.44
N VAL A 122 -0.35 -5.62 13.27
CA VAL A 122 0.89 -4.92 13.60
C VAL A 122 0.67 -4.16 14.89
N ILE A 123 1.30 -4.62 15.96
CA ILE A 123 1.30 -3.92 17.25
C ILE A 123 2.29 -2.75 17.15
N ARG A 124 1.81 -1.54 17.42
CA ARG A 124 2.66 -0.35 17.55
C ARG A 124 2.57 0.10 19.01
N VAL A 125 3.71 0.08 19.71
CA VAL A 125 3.85 0.58 21.10
C VAL A 125 4.01 2.08 21.08
#